data_AF-A0A0D2NK93-F1
#
_entry.id   AF-A0A0D2NK93-F1
#
_cell.length_a   1.000
_cell.length_b   1.000
_cell.length_c   1.000
_cell.angle_alpha   90.00
_cell.angle_beta   90.00
_cell.angle_gamma   90.00
#
_symmetry.space_group_name_H-M   'P 1'
#
loop_
_entity.id
_entity.type
_entity.pdbx_description
1 polymer ?
#
loop_
_entity_poly.entity_id
_entity_poly.type
_entity_poly.pdbx_seq_one_letter_code
_entity_poly.pdbx_strand_id
1 'polypeptide(L)'
;MQDYKVHIKHTDGSFEYVPYFCLPAKDLNDVIAPSCYSCFDYPNALADIVVGYMGVPYQGVDMTKHLQYVTVRNERGREMLDALGAAGQLVRVPAESRGDRRPLVMQQQQQQQQQQQQQQQQQQPAAASLLATVISDDQAKLGTFQDPAPLWLGNIIAWILNLVGPKGLEFAKYSIDYHYIRNWLYCQRHMGPDRAARHVPEFAKRILEQYDGPKGEVRARLALKPKA
;
A
#
# COMPACT_ATOMS: atom_id res chain seq x y z
N MET A 1 -9.00 0.41 4.81
CA MET A 1 -8.85 0.12 6.26
C MET A 1 -7.90 -1.05 6.46
N GLN A 2 -7.50 -1.31 7.71
CA GLN A 2 -6.46 -2.26 8.09
C GLN A 2 -6.89 -3.72 7.90
N ASP A 3 -8.18 -3.94 7.64
CA ASP A 3 -8.84 -5.21 7.31
C ASP A 3 -8.90 -5.51 5.79
N TYR A 4 -8.12 -4.79 4.99
CA TYR A 4 -8.03 -4.96 3.53
C TYR A 4 -9.33 -4.64 2.76
N LYS A 5 -10.18 -3.78 3.33
CA LYS A 5 -11.39 -3.25 2.69
C LYS A 5 -11.37 -1.73 2.61
N VAL A 6 -11.92 -1.16 1.55
CA VAL A 6 -12.33 0.26 1.51
C VAL A 6 -13.63 0.37 2.31
N HIS A 7 -13.64 1.28 3.27
CA HIS A 7 -14.84 1.59 4.05
C HIS A 7 -15.38 2.92 3.54
N ILE A 8 -16.64 2.91 3.11
CA ILE A 8 -17.34 4.08 2.56
C ILE A 8 -18.46 4.42 3.54
N LYS A 9 -18.48 5.66 4.01
CA LYS A 9 -19.58 6.19 4.82
C LYS A 9 -20.47 7.04 3.91
N HIS A 10 -21.75 6.67 3.83
CA HIS A 10 -22.74 7.39 3.06
C HIS A 10 -23.37 8.55 3.85
N THR A 11 -23.99 9.49 3.14
CA THR A 11 -24.62 10.67 3.75
C THR A 11 -25.84 10.36 4.60
N ASP A 12 -26.48 9.22 4.35
CA ASP A 12 -27.60 8.70 5.14
C ASP A 12 -27.14 7.98 6.43
N GLY A 13 -25.83 7.92 6.67
CA GLY A 13 -25.23 7.26 7.82
C GLY A 13 -24.97 5.76 7.64
N SER A 14 -25.32 5.19 6.48
CA SER A 14 -24.99 3.80 6.17
C SER A 14 -23.51 3.63 5.82
N PHE A 15 -23.03 2.38 5.87
CA PHE A 15 -21.65 2.02 5.57
C PHE A 15 -21.60 0.93 4.52
N GLU A 16 -20.64 1.05 3.60
CA GLU A 16 -20.31 0.04 2.59
C GLU A 16 -18.85 -0.39 2.75
N TYR A 17 -18.60 -1.69 2.57
CA TYR A 17 -17.29 -2.30 2.78
C TYR A 17 -16.88 -3.10 1.55
N VAL A 18 -15.96 -2.56 0.76
CA VAL A 18 -15.52 -3.15 -0.51
C VAL A 18 -14.10 -3.72 -0.36
N PRO A 19 -13.87 -5.05 -0.46
CA PRO A 19 -12.53 -5.61 -0.43
C PRO A 19 -11.63 -5.04 -1.53
N TYR A 20 -10.34 -4.81 -1.24
CA TYR A 20 -9.40 -4.26 -2.22
C TYR A 20 -9.33 -5.08 -3.52
N PHE A 21 -9.45 -6.40 -3.40
CA PHE A 21 -9.38 -7.35 -4.51
C PHE A 21 -10.62 -7.30 -5.43
N CYS A 22 -11.69 -6.65 -4.99
CA CYS A 22 -12.91 -6.44 -5.77
C CYS A 22 -12.88 -5.11 -6.54
N LEU A 23 -11.82 -4.30 -6.40
CA LEU A 23 -11.68 -3.04 -7.12
C LEU A 23 -11.08 -3.25 -8.50
N PRO A 24 -11.53 -2.51 -9.52
CA PRO A 24 -10.99 -2.61 -10.87
C PRO A 24 -9.63 -1.88 -10.98
N ALA A 25 -8.56 -2.48 -10.44
CA ALA A 25 -7.24 -1.85 -10.36
C ALA A 25 -6.70 -1.32 -11.70
N LYS A 26 -7.10 -1.94 -12.82
CA LYS A 26 -6.74 -1.52 -14.19
C LYS A 26 -7.30 -0.15 -14.56
N ASP A 27 -8.48 0.18 -14.06
CA ASP A 27 -9.25 1.39 -14.39
C ASP A 27 -9.02 2.50 -13.34
N LEU A 28 -8.19 2.26 -12.32
CA LEU A 28 -7.93 3.17 -11.20
C LEU A 28 -6.46 3.68 -11.18
N ASN A 29 -5.75 3.60 -12.29
CA ASN A 29 -4.32 3.92 -12.38
C ASN A 29 -4.03 5.44 -12.41
N ASP A 30 -5.01 6.28 -12.68
CA ASP A 30 -4.94 7.74 -12.79
C ASP A 30 -5.55 8.49 -11.59
N VAL A 31 -6.09 7.77 -10.61
CA VAL A 31 -6.74 8.36 -9.41
C VAL A 31 -5.74 9.03 -8.46
N ILE A 32 -4.51 8.48 -8.36
CA ILE A 32 -3.48 8.98 -7.46
C ILE A 32 -2.64 10.05 -8.18
N ALA A 33 -2.62 11.26 -7.62
CA ALA A 33 -1.83 12.35 -8.19
C ALA A 33 -0.31 12.02 -8.25
N PRO A 34 0.42 12.46 -9.30
CA PRO A 34 1.87 12.29 -9.43
C PRO A 34 2.70 12.72 -8.22
N SER A 35 2.28 13.78 -7.53
CA SER A 35 2.92 14.27 -6.30
C SER A 35 2.84 13.22 -5.17
N CYS A 36 1.74 12.49 -5.06
CA CYS A 36 1.55 11.42 -4.09
C CYS A 36 2.45 10.21 -4.37
N TYR A 37 2.75 9.94 -5.65
CA TYR A 37 3.77 8.96 -6.06
C TYR A 37 5.21 9.44 -5.81
N SER A 38 5.38 10.71 -5.43
CA SER A 38 6.69 11.32 -5.14
C SER A 38 6.84 11.72 -3.68
N CYS A 39 5.88 11.38 -2.81
CA CYS A 39 5.88 11.73 -1.39
C CYS A 39 6.60 10.66 -0.54
N PHE A 40 7.41 11.10 0.42
CA PHE A 40 8.10 10.22 1.38
C PHE A 40 7.88 10.66 2.83
N ASP A 41 6.77 11.37 3.08
CA ASP A 41 6.42 11.91 4.40
C ASP A 41 5.08 11.37 4.91
N TYR A 42 4.89 10.06 4.79
CA TYR A 42 3.65 9.40 5.21
C TYR A 42 3.31 9.63 6.71
N PRO A 43 4.27 9.61 7.65
CA PRO A 43 3.97 9.87 9.06
C PRO A 43 4.01 11.36 9.43
N ASN A 44 4.08 12.29 8.47
CA ASN A 44 4.15 13.74 8.68
C ASN A 44 5.23 14.14 9.72
N ALA A 45 6.48 14.05 9.31
CA ALA A 45 7.65 14.09 10.18
C ALA A 45 7.88 15.44 10.87
N LEU A 46 7.38 16.54 10.29
CA LEU A 46 7.60 17.91 10.77
C LEU A 46 6.48 18.43 11.67
N ALA A 47 5.39 17.68 11.84
CA ALA A 47 4.32 18.07 12.75
C ALA A 47 4.74 17.96 14.23
N ASP A 48 4.06 18.70 15.11
CA ASP A 48 4.23 18.54 16.56
C ASP A 48 3.47 17.29 17.07
N ILE A 49 2.27 17.06 16.51
CA ILE A 49 1.42 15.90 16.76
C ILE A 49 0.79 15.42 15.44
N VAL A 50 0.69 14.10 15.27
CA VAL A 50 0.11 13.46 14.07
C VAL A 50 -1.01 12.53 14.51
N VAL A 51 -2.17 12.65 13.87
CA VAL A 51 -3.34 11.81 14.11
C VAL A 51 -3.70 11.08 12.81
N GLY A 52 -3.88 9.77 12.89
CA GLY A 52 -4.27 8.93 11.77
C GLY A 52 -4.86 7.62 12.25
N TYR A 53 -4.79 6.57 11.44
CA TYR A 53 -5.32 5.25 11.81
C TYR A 53 -4.36 4.09 11.52
N MET A 54 -3.29 4.31 10.74
CA MET A 54 -2.42 3.23 10.25
C MET A 54 -1.82 2.34 11.35
N GLY A 55 -1.56 2.89 12.54
CA GLY A 55 -0.97 2.19 13.68
C GLY A 55 -1.97 1.53 14.64
N VAL A 56 -3.28 1.62 14.37
CA VAL A 56 -4.32 0.95 15.14
C VAL A 56 -4.80 -0.29 14.36
N PRO A 57 -4.84 -1.48 14.95
CA PRO A 57 -5.45 -2.65 14.33
C PRO A 57 -6.94 -2.45 14.11
N TYR A 58 -7.50 -3.12 13.10
CA TYR A 58 -8.94 -3.08 12.90
C TYR A 58 -9.68 -3.71 14.08
N GLN A 59 -10.61 -2.96 14.68
CA GLN A 59 -11.30 -3.36 15.90
C GLN A 59 -12.69 -3.98 15.65
N GLY A 60 -13.07 -4.24 14.39
CA GLY A 60 -14.39 -4.77 14.07
C GLY A 60 -15.53 -3.76 14.25
N VAL A 61 -15.21 -2.47 14.33
CA VAL A 61 -16.17 -1.36 14.46
C VAL A 61 -16.08 -0.43 13.27
N ASP A 62 -17.15 0.33 13.02
CA ASP A 62 -17.18 1.35 11.98
C ASP A 62 -16.20 2.51 12.28
N MET A 63 -15.87 3.28 11.25
CA MET A 63 -14.82 4.30 11.34
C MET A 63 -15.12 5.43 12.34
N THR A 64 -16.36 5.59 12.80
CA THR A 64 -16.74 6.63 13.78
C THR A 64 -16.49 6.22 15.22
N LYS A 65 -16.28 4.93 15.47
CA LYS A 65 -16.00 4.35 16.80
C LYS A 65 -14.59 3.79 16.92
N HIS A 66 -13.85 3.74 15.81
CA HIS A 66 -12.51 3.19 15.74
C HIS A 66 -11.50 4.10 16.44
N LEU A 67 -10.58 3.51 17.21
CA LEU A 67 -9.47 4.25 17.81
C LEU A 67 -8.56 4.86 16.74
N GLN A 68 -7.96 5.99 17.07
CA GLN A 68 -6.99 6.67 16.21
C GLN A 68 -5.55 6.43 16.70
N TYR A 69 -4.61 6.43 15.76
CA TYR A 69 -3.18 6.38 16.03
C TYR A 69 -2.66 7.79 16.21
N VAL A 70 -2.00 8.05 17.34
CA VAL A 70 -1.41 9.36 17.66
C VAL A 70 0.09 9.24 17.81
N THR A 71 0.84 10.08 17.10
CA THR A 71 2.30 10.24 17.27
C THR A 71 2.58 11.62 17.83
N VAL A 72 3.10 11.68 19.06
CA VAL A 72 3.60 12.92 19.68
C VAL A 72 5.09 13.03 19.37
N ARG A 73 5.51 14.14 18.75
CA ARG A 73 6.88 14.30 18.23
C ARG A 73 7.77 15.19 19.09
N ASN A 74 7.18 16.12 19.83
CA ASN A 74 7.90 17.05 20.70
C ASN A 74 7.03 17.53 21.88
N GLU A 75 7.59 18.40 22.70
CA GLU A 75 6.93 18.97 23.89
C GLU A 75 5.68 19.76 23.55
N ARG A 76 5.67 20.51 22.45
CA ARG A 76 4.49 21.26 22.00
C ARG A 76 3.33 20.33 21.63
N GLY A 77 3.62 19.24 20.91
CA GLY A 77 2.62 18.22 20.60
C GLY A 77 2.14 17.47 21.85
N ARG A 78 3.00 17.32 22.85
CA ARG A 78 2.64 16.72 24.14
C ARG A 78 1.64 17.62 24.88
N GLU A 79 1.93 18.92 24.96
CA GLU A 79 1.05 19.91 25.58
C GLU A 79 -0.35 19.89 24.95
N MET A 80 -0.43 19.84 23.61
CA MET A 80 -1.70 19.72 22.88
C MET A 80 -2.50 18.47 23.28
N LEU A 81 -1.85 17.31 23.37
CA LEU A 81 -2.52 16.06 23.72
C LEU A 81 -2.96 16.03 25.20
N ASP A 82 -2.13 16.57 26.09
CA ASP A 82 -2.40 16.57 27.52
C ASP A 82 -3.53 17.54 27.90
N ALA A 83 -3.71 18.64 27.17
CA ALA A 83 -4.86 19.53 27.32
C ALA A 83 -6.20 18.79 27.10
N LEU A 84 -6.28 17.95 26.05
CA LEU A 84 -7.46 17.12 25.77
C LEU A 84 -7.63 16.00 26.81
N GLY A 85 -6.52 15.44 27.29
CA GLY A 85 -6.51 14.45 28.35
C GLY A 85 -7.03 14.99 29.69
N ALA A 86 -6.59 16.19 30.08
CA ALA A 86 -7.03 16.86 31.30
C ALA A 86 -8.54 17.21 31.25
N ALA A 87 -9.07 17.49 30.07
CA ALA A 87 -10.50 17.70 29.85
C ALA A 87 -11.34 16.41 29.87
N GLY A 88 -10.72 15.23 30.04
CA GLY A 88 -11.42 13.94 30.06
C GLY A 88 -12.01 13.52 28.71
N GLN A 89 -11.53 14.10 27.60
CA GLN A 89 -12.11 13.90 26.27
C GLN A 89 -11.53 12.72 25.50
N LEU A 90 -10.51 12.04 26.06
CA LEU A 90 -9.77 10.98 25.38
C LEU A 90 -9.64 9.71 26.23
N VAL A 91 -9.92 8.58 25.59
CA VAL A 91 -9.48 7.26 26.08
C VAL A 91 -8.19 6.90 25.35
N ARG A 92 -7.13 6.57 26.11
CA ARG A 92 -5.82 6.19 25.58
C ARG A 92 -5.56 4.72 25.86
N VAL A 93 -5.09 3.99 24.86
CA VAL A 93 -4.61 2.61 24.99
C VAL A 93 -3.18 2.51 24.44
N PRO A 94 -2.33 1.62 24.98
CA PRO A 94 -1.00 1.38 24.42
C PRO A 94 -1.07 0.92 22.97
N ALA A 95 -0.09 1.33 22.17
CA ALA A 95 0.05 0.81 20.81
C ALA A 95 0.45 -0.66 20.85
N GLU A 96 -0.07 -1.44 19.89
CA GLU A 96 0.31 -2.84 19.70
C GLU A 96 1.12 -3.04 18.41
N SER A 97 1.89 -4.12 18.37
CA SER A 97 2.67 -4.51 17.19
C SER A 97 2.78 -6.02 17.14
N ARG A 98 2.28 -6.64 16.06
CA ARG A 98 2.29 -8.11 15.89
C ARG A 98 2.39 -8.49 14.41
N GLY A 99 2.96 -9.66 14.16
CA GLY A 99 3.05 -10.29 12.84
C GLY A 99 4.34 -9.95 12.11
N ASP A 100 4.41 -10.31 10.84
CA ASP A 100 5.52 -9.97 9.95
C ASP A 100 5.00 -9.28 8.70
N ARG A 101 5.54 -8.10 8.41
CA ARG A 101 5.19 -7.30 7.25
C ARG A 101 5.90 -7.72 5.97
N ARG A 102 7.09 -8.32 6.05
CA ARG A 102 7.97 -8.51 4.89
C ARG A 102 7.32 -9.31 3.76
N PRO A 103 6.63 -10.44 4.00
CA PRO A 103 5.99 -11.20 2.94
C PRO A 103 4.94 -10.38 2.18
N LEU A 104 4.15 -9.57 2.89
CA LEU A 104 3.12 -8.72 2.28
C LEU A 104 3.73 -7.59 1.45
N VAL A 105 4.81 -6.95 1.92
CA VAL A 105 5.49 -5.92 1.13
C VAL A 105 6.00 -6.52 -0.19
N MET A 106 6.68 -7.66 -0.12
CA MET A 106 7.23 -8.30 -1.33
C MET A 106 6.16 -8.81 -2.28
N GLN A 107 5.07 -9.38 -1.76
CA GLN A 107 3.93 -9.84 -2.57
C GLN A 107 3.26 -8.68 -3.31
N GLN A 108 2.99 -7.56 -2.62
CA GLN A 108 2.39 -6.38 -3.24
C GLN A 108 3.28 -5.79 -4.34
N GLN A 109 4.59 -5.78 -4.12
CA GLN A 109 5.54 -5.39 -5.14
C GLN A 109 5.42 -6.34 -6.36
N GLN A 110 5.45 -7.67 -6.17
CA GLN A 110 5.32 -8.64 -7.28
C GLN A 110 4.00 -8.48 -8.05
N GLN A 111 2.88 -8.25 -7.36
CA GLN A 111 1.58 -8.02 -8.01
C GLN A 111 1.59 -6.78 -8.90
N GLN A 112 2.13 -5.65 -8.44
CA GLN A 112 2.28 -4.46 -9.28
C GLN A 112 3.16 -4.70 -10.53
N GLN A 113 4.19 -5.53 -10.38
CA GLN A 113 5.06 -5.90 -11.49
C GLN A 113 4.31 -6.75 -12.52
N GLN A 114 3.56 -7.77 -12.08
CA GLN A 114 2.75 -8.59 -12.99
C GLN A 114 1.69 -7.75 -13.71
N GLN A 115 1.05 -6.80 -13.02
CA GLN A 115 0.13 -5.85 -13.63
C GLN A 115 0.80 -5.02 -14.74
N GLN A 116 2.01 -4.50 -14.49
CA GLN A 116 2.76 -3.74 -15.49
C GLN A 116 3.18 -4.61 -16.70
N GLN A 117 3.55 -5.87 -16.50
CA GLN A 117 3.98 -6.78 -17.57
C GLN A 117 2.82 -7.29 -18.44
N GLN A 118 1.70 -7.68 -17.83
CA GLN A 118 0.53 -8.19 -18.59
C GLN A 118 -0.12 -7.10 -19.45
N GLN A 119 -0.12 -5.84 -18.99
CA GLN A 119 -0.56 -4.70 -19.81
C GLN A 119 0.33 -4.48 -21.05
N GLN A 120 1.59 -4.92 -21.04
CA GLN A 120 2.47 -4.87 -22.23
C GLN A 120 2.16 -6.00 -23.23
N GLN A 121 1.77 -7.19 -22.77
CA GLN A 121 1.52 -8.35 -23.64
C GLN A 121 0.19 -8.27 -24.40
N GLN A 122 -0.86 -7.66 -23.82
CA GLN A 122 -2.17 -7.53 -24.46
C GLN A 122 -2.21 -6.59 -25.68
N GLN A 123 -1.08 -5.98 -26.09
CA GLN A 123 -1.00 -5.07 -27.24
C GLN A 123 -0.08 -5.54 -28.37
N GLN A 124 0.43 -6.79 -28.35
CA GLN A 124 1.11 -7.32 -29.54
C GLN A 124 0.09 -7.62 -30.65
N PRO A 125 0.26 -7.08 -31.87
CA PRO A 125 -0.61 -7.42 -32.99
C PRO A 125 -0.49 -8.92 -33.29
N ALA A 126 -1.63 -9.55 -33.59
CA ALA A 126 -1.81 -10.98 -33.83
C ALA A 126 -1.12 -11.48 -35.13
N ALA A 127 0.20 -11.32 -35.22
CA ALA A 127 0.98 -11.78 -36.36
C ALA A 127 2.36 -12.29 -35.90
N ALA A 128 2.39 -13.44 -35.23
CA ALA A 128 3.55 -14.36 -35.27
C ALA A 128 3.28 -15.71 -34.59
N SER A 129 3.06 -16.72 -35.44
CA SER A 129 3.33 -18.15 -35.23
C SER A 129 2.40 -18.98 -34.33
N LEU A 130 1.83 -20.03 -34.93
CA LEU A 130 1.15 -21.16 -34.29
C LEU A 130 2.01 -21.91 -33.25
N LEU A 131 3.34 -21.74 -33.30
CA LEU A 131 4.28 -22.25 -32.28
C LEU A 131 4.24 -21.42 -30.98
N ALA A 132 3.94 -20.12 -31.07
CA ALA A 132 3.65 -19.31 -29.90
C ALA A 132 2.30 -19.70 -29.26
N THR A 133 1.36 -20.26 -30.02
CA THR A 133 0.05 -20.72 -29.50
C THR A 133 0.20 -21.95 -28.61
N VAL A 134 1.10 -22.88 -28.94
CA VAL A 134 1.36 -24.08 -28.12
C VAL A 134 2.20 -23.75 -26.88
N ILE A 135 3.09 -22.76 -26.96
CA ILE A 135 3.84 -22.26 -25.79
C ILE A 135 2.98 -21.28 -24.94
N SER A 136 1.99 -20.62 -25.54
CA SER A 136 1.05 -19.75 -24.82
C SER A 136 -0.05 -20.48 -24.10
N ASP A 137 -0.39 -21.72 -24.49
CA ASP A 137 -1.43 -22.49 -23.80
C ASP A 137 -1.02 -23.00 -22.41
N ASP A 138 0.29 -23.09 -22.13
CA ASP A 138 0.81 -23.43 -20.79
C ASP A 138 1.03 -22.19 -19.90
N GLN A 139 1.20 -21.00 -20.48
CA GLN A 139 1.26 -19.74 -19.71
C GLN A 139 -0.12 -19.06 -19.57
N ALA A 140 -1.08 -19.37 -20.43
CA ALA A 140 -2.48 -18.91 -20.34
C ALA A 140 -3.28 -19.65 -19.26
N LYS A 141 -2.82 -20.84 -18.81
CA LYS A 141 -3.39 -21.54 -17.66
C LYS A 141 -2.98 -20.96 -16.29
N LEU A 142 -2.14 -19.92 -16.26
CA LEU A 142 -1.63 -19.30 -15.03
C LEU A 142 -2.27 -17.95 -14.68
N GLY A 143 -3.40 -17.59 -15.30
CA GLY A 143 -4.25 -16.49 -14.82
C GLY A 143 -3.82 -15.11 -15.32
N THR A 144 -4.32 -14.81 -16.52
CA THR A 144 -4.67 -13.46 -16.98
C THR A 144 -5.25 -12.61 -15.86
N PHE A 145 -4.96 -11.32 -15.82
CA PHE A 145 -5.63 -10.27 -15.03
C PHE A 145 -6.85 -10.78 -14.27
N GLN A 146 -6.84 -10.77 -12.94
CA GLN A 146 -8.08 -11.04 -12.22
C GLN A 146 -9.06 -9.92 -12.60
N ASP A 147 -10.13 -10.28 -13.32
CA ASP A 147 -11.40 -9.59 -13.15
C ASP A 147 -11.59 -9.40 -11.64
N PRO A 148 -12.06 -8.22 -11.18
CA PRO A 148 -12.21 -7.95 -9.75
C PRO A 148 -12.86 -9.16 -9.10
N ALA A 149 -12.21 -9.69 -8.06
CA ALA A 149 -12.67 -10.91 -7.43
C ALA A 149 -14.15 -10.73 -7.06
N PRO A 150 -15.02 -11.73 -7.28
CA PRO A 150 -16.40 -11.63 -6.85
C PRO A 150 -16.47 -11.25 -5.36
N LEU A 151 -17.46 -10.43 -4.98
CA LEU A 151 -17.54 -9.87 -3.62
C LEU A 151 -17.42 -10.93 -2.52
N TRP A 152 -18.04 -12.10 -2.71
CA TRP A 152 -17.96 -13.19 -1.74
C TRP A 152 -16.52 -13.69 -1.54
N LEU A 153 -15.75 -13.84 -2.63
CA LEU A 153 -14.37 -14.30 -2.59
C LEU A 153 -13.43 -13.24 -2.02
N GLY A 154 -13.61 -11.97 -2.43
CA GLY A 154 -12.82 -10.87 -1.89
C GLY A 154 -13.02 -10.70 -0.37
N ASN A 155 -14.24 -10.95 0.13
CA ASN A 155 -14.51 -10.92 1.57
C ASN A 155 -13.80 -12.06 2.32
N ILE A 156 -13.73 -13.27 1.76
CA ILE A 156 -12.98 -14.39 2.35
C ILE A 156 -11.49 -14.05 2.41
N ILE A 157 -10.91 -13.56 1.31
CA ILE A 157 -9.49 -13.18 1.24
C ILE A 157 -9.18 -12.09 2.27
N ALA A 158 -10.00 -11.03 2.32
CA ALA A 158 -9.83 -9.95 3.28
C ALA A 158 -9.91 -10.44 4.74
N TRP A 159 -10.83 -11.36 5.04
CA TRP A 159 -10.94 -11.96 6.38
C TRP A 159 -9.69 -12.77 6.75
N ILE A 160 -9.19 -13.63 5.85
CA ILE A 160 -7.97 -14.42 6.08
C ILE A 160 -6.77 -13.49 6.30
N LEU A 161 -6.56 -12.51 5.40
CA LEU A 161 -5.46 -11.56 5.50
C LEU A 161 -5.56 -10.70 6.76
N ASN A 162 -6.76 -10.31 7.18
CA ASN A 162 -6.95 -9.63 8.44
C ASN A 162 -6.63 -10.55 9.63
N LEU A 163 -6.88 -11.85 9.57
CA LEU A 163 -6.54 -12.75 10.67
C LEU A 163 -5.03 -12.99 10.81
N VAL A 164 -4.34 -13.21 9.68
CA VAL A 164 -2.91 -13.63 9.68
C VAL A 164 -1.92 -12.48 9.48
N GLY A 165 -2.36 -11.39 8.84
CA GLY A 165 -1.50 -10.27 8.48
C GLY A 165 -1.06 -9.43 9.68
N PRO A 166 -0.09 -8.52 9.46
CA PRO A 166 0.45 -7.68 10.52
C PRO A 166 -0.62 -6.81 11.19
N LYS A 167 -0.36 -6.42 12.44
CA LYS A 167 -1.29 -5.66 13.30
C LYS A 167 -0.60 -4.46 13.94
N GLY A 168 -1.39 -3.41 14.16
CA GLY A 168 -0.96 -2.16 14.78
C GLY A 168 0.25 -1.54 14.08
N LEU A 169 1.30 -1.23 14.82
CA LEU A 169 2.52 -0.60 14.29
C LEU A 169 3.19 -1.44 13.18
N GLU A 170 3.03 -2.77 13.20
CA GLU A 170 3.60 -3.61 12.15
C GLU A 170 2.86 -3.45 10.81
N PHE A 171 1.53 -3.22 10.86
CA PHE A 171 0.74 -2.87 9.68
C PHE A 171 1.09 -1.46 9.18
N ALA A 172 1.33 -0.51 10.09
CA ALA A 172 1.80 0.83 9.72
C ALA A 172 3.13 0.76 8.95
N LYS A 173 4.11 0.00 9.46
CA LYS A 173 5.39 -0.23 8.76
C LYS A 173 5.18 -0.89 7.40
N TYR A 174 4.32 -1.92 7.30
CA TYR A 174 3.96 -2.53 6.00
C TYR A 174 3.51 -1.46 5.00
N SER A 175 2.58 -0.58 5.42
CA SER A 175 2.05 0.47 4.56
C SER A 175 3.15 1.45 4.13
N ILE A 176 3.99 1.89 5.07
CA ILE A 176 5.12 2.80 4.79
C ILE A 176 6.11 2.16 3.80
N ASP A 177 6.55 0.94 4.08
CA ASP A 177 7.55 0.23 3.27
C ASP A 177 7.05 0.05 1.83
N TYR A 178 5.82 -0.43 1.65
CA TYR A 178 5.21 -0.57 0.34
C TYR A 178 5.13 0.76 -0.43
N HIS A 179 4.63 1.82 0.20
CA HIS A 179 4.47 3.12 -0.46
C HIS A 179 5.82 3.76 -0.81
N TYR A 180 6.82 3.66 0.06
CA TYR A 180 8.14 4.23 -0.19
C TYR A 180 8.87 3.50 -1.32
N ILE A 181 8.80 2.17 -1.38
CA ILE A 181 9.39 1.42 -2.50
C ILE A 181 8.69 1.79 -3.82
N ARG A 182 7.36 1.81 -3.84
CA ARG A 182 6.57 2.22 -5.03
C ARG A 182 6.94 3.63 -5.48
N ASN A 183 7.00 4.57 -4.55
CA ASN A 183 7.28 5.97 -4.83
C ASN A 183 8.73 6.19 -5.26
N TRP A 184 9.67 5.42 -4.71
CA TRP A 184 11.06 5.43 -5.17
C TRP A 184 11.16 4.96 -6.63
N LEU A 185 10.51 3.85 -6.99
CA LEU A 185 10.44 3.39 -8.37
C LEU A 185 9.84 4.45 -9.30
N TYR A 186 8.78 5.13 -8.86
CA TYR A 186 8.16 6.22 -9.62
C TYR A 186 9.14 7.39 -9.84
N CYS A 187 9.82 7.85 -8.79
CA CYS A 187 10.79 8.95 -8.86
C CYS A 187 11.96 8.61 -9.78
N GLN A 188 12.53 7.39 -9.67
CA GLN A 188 13.62 6.94 -10.53
C GLN A 188 13.22 6.97 -12.02
N ARG A 189 11.98 6.56 -12.33
CA ARG A 189 11.47 6.49 -13.71
C ARG A 189 11.11 7.86 -14.29
N HIS A 190 10.56 8.78 -13.50
CA HIS A 190 10.00 10.04 -14.01
C HIS A 190 10.90 11.27 -13.76
N MET A 191 11.72 11.25 -12.72
CA MET A 191 12.63 12.36 -12.39
C MET A 191 14.05 12.12 -12.90
N GLY A 192 14.41 10.87 -13.20
CA GLY A 192 15.78 10.45 -13.46
C GLY A 192 16.59 10.23 -12.18
N PRO A 193 17.67 9.43 -12.24
CA PRO A 193 18.42 8.96 -11.06
C PRO A 193 19.01 10.09 -10.23
N ASP A 194 19.60 11.11 -10.85
CA ASP A 194 20.30 12.19 -10.13
C ASP A 194 19.35 13.11 -9.36
N ARG A 195 18.16 13.37 -9.93
CA ARG A 195 17.13 14.16 -9.25
C ARG A 195 16.45 13.34 -8.16
N ALA A 196 16.12 12.08 -8.44
CA ALA A 196 15.54 11.17 -7.46
C ALA A 196 16.48 10.97 -6.26
N ALA A 197 17.80 10.84 -6.47
CA ALA A 197 18.77 10.70 -5.40
C ALA A 197 18.79 11.90 -4.43
N ARG A 198 18.55 13.12 -4.93
CA ARG A 198 18.45 14.35 -4.12
C ARG A 198 17.07 14.54 -3.48
N HIS A 199 16.01 14.07 -4.15
CA HIS A 199 14.62 14.22 -3.70
C HIS A 199 14.25 13.21 -2.60
N VAL A 200 14.69 11.95 -2.74
CA VAL A 200 14.32 10.88 -1.82
C VAL A 200 15.11 11.02 -0.51
N PRO A 201 14.44 11.14 0.65
CA PRO A 201 15.12 11.23 1.95
C PRO A 201 15.92 9.99 2.30
N GLU A 202 16.98 10.16 3.10
CA GLU A 202 17.88 9.08 3.50
C GLU A 202 17.18 7.94 4.24
N PHE A 203 16.23 8.24 5.13
CA PHE A 203 15.48 7.20 5.84
C PHE A 203 14.63 6.33 4.89
N ALA A 204 14.14 6.88 3.78
CA ALA A 204 13.37 6.13 2.79
C ALA A 204 14.27 5.20 1.97
N LYS A 205 15.50 5.62 1.65
CA LYS A 205 16.52 4.78 1.01
C LYS A 205 16.90 3.58 1.87
N ARG A 206 17.10 3.80 3.18
CA ARG A 206 17.39 2.72 4.14
C ARG A 206 16.25 1.71 4.30
N ILE A 207 15.00 2.14 4.11
CA ILE A 207 13.86 1.21 4.06
C ILE A 207 13.98 0.36 2.80
N LEU A 208 14.20 0.98 1.64
CA LEU A 208 14.35 0.26 0.37
C LEU A 208 15.49 -0.77 0.41
N GLU A 209 16.64 -0.42 1.00
CA GLU A 209 17.80 -1.31 1.16
C GLU A 209 17.48 -2.60 1.93
N GLN A 210 16.50 -2.57 2.84
CA GLN A 210 16.07 -3.79 3.55
C GLN A 210 15.35 -4.80 2.65
N TYR A 211 14.85 -4.34 1.51
CA TYR A 211 14.12 -5.15 0.52
C TYR A 211 14.92 -5.36 -0.76
N ASP A 212 15.94 -4.54 -1.02
CA ASP A 212 16.84 -4.70 -2.14
C ASP A 212 17.99 -5.66 -1.79
N GLY A 213 17.64 -6.94 -1.65
CA GLY A 213 18.58 -8.01 -1.28
C GLY A 213 19.76 -8.16 -2.25
N PRO A 214 20.62 -9.20 -2.08
CA PRO A 214 21.86 -9.36 -2.85
C PRO A 214 21.70 -9.37 -4.38
N LYS A 215 20.49 -9.69 -4.86
CA LYS A 215 20.13 -9.74 -6.28
C LYS A 215 19.58 -8.41 -6.82
N GLY A 216 19.50 -7.36 -6.00
CA GLY A 216 18.91 -6.09 -6.37
C GLY A 216 17.44 -6.20 -6.75
N GLU A 217 16.65 -6.95 -5.98
CA GLU A 217 15.26 -7.33 -6.31
C GLU A 217 14.32 -6.13 -6.54
N VAL A 218 14.56 -5.03 -5.84
CA VAL A 218 13.82 -3.78 -6.01
C VAL A 218 14.39 -3.01 -7.20
N ARG A 219 15.72 -2.85 -7.27
CA ARG A 219 16.40 -2.13 -8.36
C ARG A 219 16.16 -2.77 -9.73
N ALA A 220 16.10 -4.09 -9.81
CA ALA A 220 15.79 -4.84 -11.02
C ALA A 220 14.43 -4.44 -11.63
N ARG A 221 13.50 -3.94 -10.81
CA ARG A 221 12.19 -3.46 -11.27
C ARG A 221 12.26 -2.17 -12.07
N LEU A 222 13.36 -1.41 -12.00
CA LEU A 222 13.56 -0.23 -12.84
C LEU A 222 13.66 -0.59 -14.33
N ALA A 223 14.12 -1.80 -14.67
CA ALA A 223 14.14 -2.28 -16.04
C ALA A 223 12.73 -2.51 -16.61
N LEU A 224 11.71 -2.61 -15.75
CA LEU A 224 10.31 -2.71 -16.15
C LEU A 224 9.80 -1.32 -16.52
N LYS A 225 9.41 -1.14 -17.78
CA LYS A 225 8.84 0.11 -18.28
C LYS A 225 7.33 0.17 -17.95
N PRO A 226 6.84 1.13 -17.16
CA PRO A 226 5.40 1.39 -17.10
C PRO A 226 4.90 1.87 -18.46
N LYS A 227 3.65 1.55 -18.79
CA LYS A 227 2.98 2.14 -19.94
C LYS A 227 2.76 3.63 -19.66
N ALA A 228 3.10 4.47 -20.65
CA ALA A 228 2.81 5.91 -20.63
C ALA A 228 1.31 6.17 -20.82
#